data_AF-A0A950T9K2-F1
#
_entry.id   AF-A0A950T9K2-F1
#
_cell.length_a   1.000
_cell.length_b   1.000
_cell.length_c   1.000
_cell.angle_alpha   90.00
_cell.angle_beta   90.00
_cell.angle_gamma   90.00
#
_symmetry.space_group_name_H-M   'P 1'
#
loop_
_entity.id
_entity.type
_entity.pdbx_description
1 polymer ?
#
loop_
_entity_poly.entity_id
_entity_poly.type
_entity_poly.pdbx_seq_one_letter_code
_entity_poly.pdbx_strand_id
1 'polypeptide(L)'
;MSTNELNALDLAFVVDTTGSMSGLIQTAKQQMIAMVDELLKTRKVAMRLGVVEYRDHPPQDRSFVFRSYPFTSNWKEAQKAINALTADGGGDGPEAVLDGVLAACRELQWRTFARRLVVLVGDAPPHGTGAGGDG
;
A
#
# COMPACT_ATOMS: atom_id res chain seq x y z
N MET A 1 -25.56 -9.46 19.63
CA MET A 1 -24.57 -9.31 18.56
C MET A 1 -25.34 -9.31 17.25
N SER A 2 -25.37 -8.21 16.50
CA SER A 2 -26.22 -8.09 15.30
C SER A 2 -25.41 -8.39 14.04
N THR A 3 -26.10 -8.98 13.07
CA THR A 3 -25.62 -9.60 11.82
C THR A 3 -24.86 -8.67 10.85
N ASN A 4 -24.58 -7.43 11.22
CA ASN A 4 -23.94 -6.40 10.38
C ASN A 4 -22.42 -6.25 10.57
N GLU A 5 -21.83 -6.82 11.63
CA GLU A 5 -20.40 -6.63 11.95
C GLU A 5 -19.45 -7.44 11.03
N LEU A 6 -19.96 -8.42 10.28
CA LEU A 6 -19.19 -9.21 9.31
C LEU A 6 -19.10 -8.58 7.90
N ASN A 7 -19.77 -7.43 7.66
CA ASN A 7 -19.82 -6.76 6.35
C ASN A 7 -18.95 -5.49 6.27
N ALA A 8 -17.92 -5.39 7.11
CA ALA A 8 -16.92 -4.31 7.08
C ALA A 8 -15.58 -4.82 6.51
N LEU A 9 -14.99 -4.07 5.57
CA LEU A 9 -13.67 -4.34 5.01
C LEU A 9 -12.79 -3.09 5.12
N ASP A 10 -11.65 -3.21 5.79
CA ASP A 10 -10.55 -2.27 5.66
C ASP A 10 -9.51 -2.91 4.72
N LEU A 11 -9.21 -2.21 3.62
CA LEU A 11 -8.22 -2.63 2.62
C LEU A 11 -7.07 -1.61 2.63
N ALA A 12 -5.84 -2.05 2.79
CA ALA A 12 -4.66 -1.20 2.67
C ALA A 12 -3.80 -1.68 1.49
N PHE A 13 -3.44 -0.77 0.60
CA PHE A 13 -2.36 -1.02 -0.36
C PHE A 13 -1.03 -0.60 0.25
N VAL A 14 -0.02 -1.45 0.17
CA VAL A 14 1.37 -1.14 0.55
C VAL A 14 2.17 -1.20 -0.74
N VAL A 15 2.66 -0.06 -1.21
CA VAL A 15 3.12 0.11 -2.58
C VAL A 15 4.57 0.56 -2.59
N ASP A 16 5.39 -0.21 -3.27
CA ASP A 16 6.73 0.18 -3.67
C ASP A 16 6.65 1.38 -4.62
N THR A 17 7.30 2.49 -4.25
CA THR A 17 7.41 3.68 -5.09
C THR A 17 8.86 4.05 -5.41
N THR A 18 9.74 3.05 -5.47
CA THR A 18 11.15 3.16 -5.84
C THR A 18 11.33 3.30 -7.36
N GLY A 19 12.54 3.62 -7.80
CA GLY A 19 12.85 3.83 -9.22
C GLY A 19 12.60 2.61 -10.11
N SER A 20 12.79 1.37 -9.60
CA SER A 20 12.55 0.12 -10.36
C SER A 20 11.11 0.02 -10.86
N MET A 21 10.18 0.52 -10.06
CA MET A 21 8.75 0.55 -10.37
C MET A 21 8.38 1.52 -11.51
N SER A 22 9.30 2.32 -12.08
CA SER A 22 8.98 3.33 -13.11
C SER A 22 8.23 2.77 -14.32
N GLY A 23 8.55 1.54 -14.73
CA GLY A 23 7.85 0.85 -15.83
C GLY A 23 6.52 0.20 -15.43
N LEU A 24 6.27 0.03 -14.14
CA LEU A 24 5.14 -0.74 -13.59
C LEU A 24 4.13 0.12 -12.82
N ILE A 25 4.51 1.30 -12.33
CA ILE A 25 3.72 2.10 -11.39
C ILE A 25 2.36 2.52 -11.98
N GLN A 26 2.31 2.83 -13.29
CA GLN A 26 1.03 3.17 -13.94
C GLN A 26 0.11 1.95 -14.05
N THR A 27 0.65 0.79 -14.40
CA THR A 27 -0.11 -0.46 -14.44
C THR A 27 -0.57 -0.88 -13.04
N ALA A 28 0.29 -0.75 -12.04
CA ALA A 28 -0.05 -1.01 -10.63
C ALA A 28 -1.22 -0.13 -10.17
N LYS A 29 -1.18 1.19 -10.44
CA LYS A 29 -2.29 2.11 -10.16
C LYS A 29 -3.59 1.65 -10.83
N GLN A 30 -3.55 1.32 -12.12
CA GLN A 30 -4.72 0.87 -12.87
C GLN A 30 -5.31 -0.42 -12.29
N GLN A 31 -4.47 -1.39 -11.92
CA GLN A 31 -4.89 -2.66 -11.33
C GLN A 31 -5.50 -2.46 -9.94
N MET A 32 -4.88 -1.64 -9.08
CA MET A 32 -5.44 -1.29 -7.77
C MET A 32 -6.81 -0.62 -7.89
N ILE A 33 -6.95 0.32 -8.83
CA ILE A 33 -8.22 1.01 -9.09
C ILE A 33 -9.29 0.03 -9.58
N ALA A 34 -8.96 -0.81 -10.56
CA ALA A 34 -9.88 -1.82 -11.10
C ALA A 34 -10.33 -2.82 -10.03
N MET A 35 -9.42 -3.27 -9.15
CA MET A 35 -9.75 -4.14 -8.02
C MET A 35 -10.78 -3.49 -7.09
N VAL A 36 -10.57 -2.24 -6.71
CA VAL A 36 -11.48 -1.51 -5.82
C VAL A 36 -12.84 -1.28 -6.49
N ASP A 37 -12.87 -0.88 -7.76
CA ASP A 37 -14.11 -0.71 -8.51
C ASP A 37 -14.93 -2.02 -8.58
N GLU A 38 -14.26 -3.17 -8.72
CA GLU A 38 -14.93 -4.47 -8.74
C GLU A 38 -15.46 -4.88 -7.36
N LEU A 39 -14.72 -4.60 -6.29
CA LEU A 39 -15.18 -4.82 -4.91
C LEU A 39 -16.41 -3.98 -4.56
N LEU A 40 -16.47 -2.73 -5.06
CA LEU A 40 -17.61 -1.83 -4.85
C LEU A 40 -18.88 -2.29 -5.59
N LYS A 41 -18.74 -2.94 -6.74
CA LYS A 41 -19.89 -3.49 -7.50
C LYS A 41 -20.47 -4.75 -6.86
N THR A 42 -19.60 -5.60 -6.32
CA THR A 42 -19.96 -6.98 -5.96
C THR A 42 -20.56 -7.13 -4.56
N ARG A 43 -20.46 -6.12 -3.67
CA ARG A 43 -20.88 -6.28 -2.27
C ARG A 43 -21.51 -5.03 -1.64
N LYS A 44 -22.54 -5.25 -0.81
CA LYS A 44 -23.00 -4.28 0.21
C LYS A 44 -22.04 -4.26 1.42
N VAL A 45 -20.75 -4.03 1.18
CA VAL A 45 -19.71 -4.00 2.23
C VAL A 45 -19.35 -2.56 2.57
N ALA A 46 -19.31 -2.24 3.85
CA ALA A 46 -18.82 -0.96 4.34
C ALA A 46 -17.28 -0.95 4.25
N MET A 47 -16.77 -0.52 3.10
CA MET A 47 -15.35 -0.54 2.79
C MET A 47 -14.66 0.78 3.14
N ARG A 48 -13.42 0.71 3.64
CA ARG A 48 -12.49 1.82 3.70
C ARG A 48 -11.17 1.42 3.05
N LEU A 49 -10.53 2.37 2.37
CA LEU A 49 -9.24 2.18 1.71
C LEU A 49 -8.18 3.06 2.35
N GLY A 50 -7.04 2.46 2.69
CA GLY A 50 -5.81 3.14 3.10
C GLY A 50 -4.69 2.84 2.10
N VAL A 51 -3.67 3.68 2.07
CA VAL A 51 -2.49 3.49 1.21
C VAL A 51 -1.24 3.76 2.05
N VAL A 52 -0.23 2.92 1.90
CA VAL A 52 1.13 3.20 2.36
C VAL A 52 2.02 3.10 1.14
N GLU A 53 2.84 4.11 0.90
CA GLU A 53 3.94 4.01 -0.04
C GLU A 53 5.24 3.85 0.75
N TYR A 54 6.15 3.05 0.22
CA TYR A 54 7.49 2.89 0.76
C TYR A 54 8.54 3.01 -0.33
N ARG A 55 9.73 3.43 0.08
CA ARG A 55 10.94 3.44 -0.73
C ARG A 55 12.05 2.73 0.02
N ASP A 56 13.20 3.37 0.13
CA ASP A 56 14.38 2.79 0.73
C ASP A 56 14.90 3.63 1.91
N HIS A 57 15.85 3.05 2.63
CA HIS A 57 16.55 3.69 3.73
C HIS A 57 17.65 4.63 3.22
N PRO A 58 18.03 5.66 4.00
CA PRO A 58 19.31 6.31 3.79
C PRO A 58 20.47 5.32 4.03
N PRO A 59 21.58 5.41 3.28
CA PRO A 59 21.91 6.45 2.30
C PRO A 59 21.28 6.32 0.89
N GLN A 60 20.65 5.20 0.55
CA GLN A 60 20.15 4.84 -0.78
C GLN A 60 19.06 5.81 -1.21
N ASP A 61 18.11 6.08 -0.32
CA ASP A 61 17.10 7.13 -0.50
C ASP A 61 17.05 8.07 0.72
N ARG A 62 16.95 9.37 0.45
CA ARG A 62 16.88 10.43 1.48
C ARG A 62 15.53 11.15 1.50
N SER A 63 14.61 10.76 0.63
CA SER A 63 13.29 11.38 0.49
C SER A 63 12.35 10.97 1.64
N PHE A 64 12.12 9.67 1.81
CA PHE A 64 11.37 9.06 2.90
C PHE A 64 11.48 7.52 2.82
N VAL A 65 11.35 6.84 3.96
CA VAL A 65 11.23 5.36 3.99
C VAL A 65 9.80 4.94 3.69
N PHE A 66 8.81 5.60 4.30
CA PHE A 66 7.39 5.38 4.00
C PHE A 66 6.54 6.64 4.21
N ARG A 67 5.34 6.66 3.60
CA ARG A 67 4.26 7.61 3.89
C ARG A 67 2.93 6.88 3.95
N SER A 68 2.08 7.26 4.90
CA SER A 68 0.75 6.67 5.06
C SER A 68 -0.36 7.66 4.74
N TYR A 69 -1.34 7.19 3.98
CA TYR A 69 -2.60 7.87 3.67
C TYR A 69 -3.72 7.14 4.42
N PRO A 70 -4.46 7.84 5.31
CA PRO A 70 -5.39 7.21 6.24
C PRO A 70 -6.57 6.55 5.53
N PHE A 71 -7.23 5.63 6.24
CA PHE A 71 -8.45 5.00 5.76
C PHE A 71 -9.54 6.04 5.43
N THR A 72 -10.08 5.97 4.23
CA THR A 72 -11.27 6.73 3.82
C THR A 72 -12.32 5.81 3.18
N SER A 73 -13.59 6.11 3.41
CA SER A 73 -14.71 5.51 2.67
C SER A 73 -15.08 6.31 1.42
N ASN A 74 -14.44 7.46 1.19
CA ASN A 74 -14.62 8.25 -0.02
C ASN A 74 -13.73 7.72 -1.13
N TRP A 75 -14.33 7.02 -2.10
CA TRP A 75 -13.60 6.44 -3.22
C TRP A 75 -12.76 7.46 -3.99
N LYS A 76 -13.26 8.68 -4.19
CA LYS A 76 -12.54 9.72 -4.94
C LYS A 76 -11.26 10.18 -4.24
N GLU A 77 -11.29 10.26 -2.91
CA GLU A 77 -10.10 10.59 -2.11
C GLU A 77 -9.06 9.47 -2.18
N ALA A 78 -9.51 8.22 -2.06
CA ALA A 78 -8.65 7.06 -2.13
C ALA A 78 -8.01 6.91 -3.52
N GLN A 79 -8.78 7.11 -4.58
CA GLN A 79 -8.29 7.11 -5.96
C GLN A 79 -7.28 8.24 -6.20
N LYS A 80 -7.49 9.42 -5.60
CA LYS A 80 -6.51 10.52 -5.67
C LYS A 80 -5.19 10.13 -5.00
N ALA A 81 -5.22 9.47 -3.85
CA ALA A 81 -4.01 8.97 -3.19
C ALA A 81 -3.25 7.97 -4.07
N ILE A 82 -3.95 7.00 -4.68
CA ILE A 82 -3.35 6.04 -5.62
C ILE A 82 -2.74 6.76 -6.83
N ASN A 83 -3.46 7.71 -7.42
CA ASN A 83 -2.99 8.44 -8.61
C ASN A 83 -1.76 9.31 -8.31
N ALA A 84 -1.57 9.75 -7.06
CA ALA A 84 -0.44 10.58 -6.64
C ALA A 84 0.87 9.80 -6.48
N LEU A 85 0.85 8.46 -6.45
CA LEU A 85 2.06 7.66 -6.25
C LEU A 85 3.07 7.86 -7.39
N THR A 86 4.36 8.02 -7.10
CA THR A 86 5.40 8.23 -8.12
C THR A 86 6.62 7.38 -7.83
N ALA A 87 7.01 6.54 -8.79
CA ALA A 87 8.23 5.76 -8.77
C ALA A 87 9.45 6.67 -8.89
N ASP A 88 10.33 6.66 -7.89
CA ASP A 88 11.59 7.41 -7.85
C ASP A 88 12.39 6.98 -6.60
N GLY A 89 13.69 7.28 -6.53
CA GLY A 89 14.55 6.85 -5.44
C GLY A 89 14.91 5.36 -5.46
N GLY A 90 15.27 4.81 -4.29
CA GLY A 90 15.90 3.48 -4.16
C GLY A 90 17.39 3.48 -4.51
N GLY A 91 18.01 2.29 -4.63
CA GLY A 91 19.38 2.22 -5.12
C GLY A 91 20.05 0.85 -5.19
N ASP A 92 20.12 0.13 -4.09
CA ASP A 92 20.93 -1.10 -3.97
C ASP A 92 20.19 -2.38 -4.41
N GLY A 93 18.88 -2.29 -4.59
CA GLY A 93 18.05 -3.33 -5.20
C GLY A 93 16.99 -3.86 -4.24
N PRO A 94 17.34 -4.30 -3.01
CA PRO A 94 16.38 -4.55 -1.96
C PRO A 94 15.74 -3.24 -1.46
N GLU A 95 14.52 -3.30 -0.95
CA GLU A 95 13.75 -2.11 -0.59
C GLU A 95 13.14 -2.22 0.82
N ALA A 96 12.64 -1.11 1.38
CA ALA A 96 12.09 -1.05 2.75
C ALA A 96 10.66 -1.66 2.87
N VAL A 97 10.45 -2.82 2.25
CA VAL A 97 9.18 -3.54 2.19
C VAL A 97 8.61 -3.80 3.59
N LEU A 98 9.44 -4.24 4.54
CA LEU A 98 9.00 -4.56 5.89
C LEU A 98 8.52 -3.31 6.63
N ASP A 99 9.20 -2.17 6.46
CA ASP A 99 8.79 -0.88 7.01
C ASP A 99 7.44 -0.42 6.44
N GLY A 100 7.24 -0.59 5.12
CA GLY A 100 5.94 -0.33 4.49
C GLY A 100 4.80 -1.17 5.08
N VAL A 101 5.03 -2.47 5.28
CA VAL A 101 4.03 -3.38 5.88
C VAL A 101 3.79 -3.04 7.35
N LEU A 102 4.85 -2.79 8.12
CA LEU A 102 4.73 -2.40 9.53
C LEU A 102 4.01 -1.06 9.70
N ALA A 103 4.26 -0.10 8.80
CA ALA A 103 3.53 1.16 8.77
C ALA A 103 2.04 0.95 8.49
N ALA A 104 1.66 0.05 7.59
CA ALA A 104 0.25 -0.31 7.41
C ALA A 104 -0.37 -0.90 8.68
N CYS A 105 0.39 -1.68 9.45
CA CYS A 105 -0.08 -2.24 10.72
C CYS A 105 -0.21 -1.20 11.85
N ARG A 106 0.71 -0.22 11.92
CA ARG A 106 0.87 0.69 13.06
C ARG A 106 0.26 2.07 12.84
N GLU A 107 0.38 2.63 11.63
CA GLU A 107 -0.04 4.00 11.30
C GLU A 107 -1.50 4.07 10.84
N LEU A 108 -2.02 3.00 10.23
CA LEU A 108 -3.41 2.97 9.78
C LEU A 108 -4.37 2.57 10.91
N GLN A 109 -5.44 3.34 11.08
CA GLN A 109 -6.46 3.10 12.12
C GLN A 109 -7.50 2.04 11.69
N TRP A 110 -7.14 0.76 11.83
CA TRP A 110 -8.01 -0.37 11.54
C TRP A 110 -9.23 -0.43 12.46
N ARG A 111 -10.41 -0.73 11.92
CA ARG A 111 -11.62 -1.02 12.71
C ARG A 111 -11.41 -2.30 13.53
N THR A 112 -11.88 -2.29 14.78
CA THR A 112 -11.89 -3.47 15.66
C THR A 112 -12.68 -4.63 15.06
N PHE A 113 -13.82 -4.32 14.43
CA PHE A 113 -14.74 -5.30 13.84
C PHE A 113 -14.83 -5.08 12.32
N ALA A 114 -13.77 -5.49 11.61
CA ALA A 114 -13.72 -5.51 10.16
C ALA A 114 -12.78 -6.62 9.69
N ARG A 115 -13.00 -7.12 8.47
CA ARG A 115 -11.97 -7.85 7.74
C ARG A 115 -10.85 -6.86 7.41
N ARG A 116 -9.61 -7.23 7.73
CA ARG A 116 -8.42 -6.41 7.50
C ARG A 116 -7.59 -7.09 6.41
N LEU A 117 -7.36 -6.39 5.30
CA LEU A 117 -6.59 -6.92 4.17
C LEU A 117 -5.49 -5.93 3.82
N VAL A 118 -4.25 -6.43 3.74
CA VAL A 118 -3.11 -5.71 3.17
C VAL A 118 -2.78 -6.35 1.83
N VAL A 119 -2.65 -5.53 0.80
CA VAL A 119 -2.16 -5.94 -0.52
C VAL A 119 -0.82 -5.26 -0.75
N LEU A 120 0.25 -6.05 -0.73
CA LEU A 120 1.61 -5.61 -1.03
C LEU A 120 1.81 -5.60 -2.55
N VAL A 121 2.35 -4.50 -3.06
CA VAL A 121 2.64 -4.27 -4.47
C VAL A 121 4.08 -3.79 -4.58
N GLY A 122 4.94 -4.51 -5.29
CA GLY A 122 6.34 -4.17 -5.51
C GLY A 122 7.04 -5.16 -6.42
N ASP A 123 8.25 -4.81 -6.89
CA ASP A 123 9.04 -5.62 -7.81
C ASP A 123 10.42 -6.05 -7.25
N ALA A 124 10.78 -5.56 -6.06
CA ALA A 124 12.02 -5.84 -5.37
C ALA A 124 11.85 -6.67 -4.07
N PRO A 125 12.88 -7.42 -3.65
CA PRO A 125 12.87 -8.11 -2.36
C PRO A 125 13.01 -7.14 -1.18
N PRO A 126 12.58 -7.54 0.04
CA PRO A 126 12.89 -6.80 1.26
C PRO A 126 14.39 -6.84 1.60
N HIS A 127 14.89 -5.75 2.19
CA HIS A 127 16.13 -5.75 2.96
C HIS A 127 16.16 -6.84 4.04
N GLY A 128 17.36 -7.35 4.35
CA GLY A 128 17.59 -8.28 5.45
C GLY A 128 17.20 -9.74 5.15
N THR A 129 17.11 -10.10 3.87
CA THR A 129 16.80 -11.47 3.43
C THR A 129 17.96 -12.22 2.79
N GLY A 130 19.13 -11.59 2.72
CA GLY A 130 20.33 -12.11 2.06
C GLY A 130 20.33 -11.87 0.55
N ALA A 131 19.52 -10.93 0.05
CA ALA A 131 19.52 -10.51 -1.34
C ALA A 131 20.81 -9.73 -1.67
N GLY A 132 21.24 -9.78 -2.93
CA GLY A 132 22.37 -8.95 -3.36
C GLY A 132 22.00 -7.47 -3.25
N GLY A 133 22.81 -6.68 -2.54
CA GLY A 133 22.51 -5.28 -2.23
C GLY A 133 22.07 -5.03 -0.77
N ASP A 134 21.91 -6.06 0.06
CA ASP A 134 21.50 -5.95 1.48
C ASP A 134 22.55 -5.31 2.43
N GLY A 135 23.49 -4.50 1.93
CA GLY A 135 24.66 -4.00 2.67
C GLY A 135 24.99 -2.53 2.45
#